data_AF-A0A1M5UFL8-F1
#
_entry.id   AF-A0A1M5UFL8-F1
#
_cell.length_a   1.000
_cell.length_b   1.000
_cell.length_c   1.000
_cell.angle_alpha   90.00
_cell.angle_beta   90.00
_cell.angle_gamma   90.00
#
_symmetry.space_group_name_H-M   'P 1'
#
loop_
_entity.id
_entity.type
_entity.pdbx_description
1 polymer ?
#
loop_
_entity_poly.entity_id
_entity_poly.type
_entity_poly.pdbx_seq_one_letter_code
_entity_poly.pdbx_strand_id
1 'polypeptide(L)' 'MTYAVERLYEEIAYLAYHFHWPLEELLDLEHPERQRYVEQIARLNGR' A
#
# COMPACT_ATOMS: atom_id res chain seq x y z
N MET A 1 21.02 -5.43 4.39
CA MET A 1 20.10 -5.60 3.25
C MET A 1 18.68 -5.49 3.79
N THR A 2 18.27 -4.26 4.13
CA THR A 2 16.97 -3.89 4.73
C THR A 2 15.94 -3.51 3.67
N TYR A 3 16.04 -4.10 2.48
CA TYR A 3 15.18 -3.79 1.33
C TYR A 3 13.70 -4.11 1.55
N ALA A 4 13.37 -4.98 2.51
CA ALA A 4 11.99 -5.34 2.81
C ALA A 4 11.21 -4.23 3.52
N VAL A 5 11.89 -3.38 4.31
CA VAL A 5 11.23 -2.34 5.11
C VAL A 5 10.94 -1.09 4.26
N GLU A 6 11.87 -0.71 3.39
CA GLU A 6 11.67 0.44 2.49
C GLU A 6 10.50 0.19 1.53
N ARG A 7 10.39 -1.02 0.98
CA ARG A 7 9.29 -1.40 0.08
C ARG A 7 7.92 -1.41 0.78
N LEU A 8 7.90 -1.83 2.04
CA LEU A 8 6.69 -1.78 2.88
C LEU A 8 6.25 -0.33 3.11
N TYR A 9 7.20 0.56 3.40
CA TYR A 9 6.93 1.98 3.59
C TYR A 9 6.36 2.64 2.32
N GLU A 10 6.88 2.29 1.14
CA GLU A 10 6.36 2.78 -0.14
C GLU A 10 4.92 2.31 -0.39
N GLU A 11 4.60 1.03 -0.14
CA GLU A 11 3.25 0.50 -0.31
C GLU A 11 2.24 1.20 0.60
N ILE A 12 2.61 1.42 1.87
CA ILE A 12 1.77 2.11 2.85
C ILE A 12 1.57 3.58 2.44
N ALA A 13 2.62 4.27 2.03
CA ALA A 13 2.54 5.65 1.58
C ALA A 13 1.65 5.80 0.34
N TYR A 14 1.76 4.87 -0.62
CA TYR A 14 0.94 4.84 -1.82
C TYR A 14 -0.54 4.67 -1.49
N LEU A 15 -0.87 3.75 -0.59
CA LEU A 15 -2.24 3.52 -0.14
C LEU A 15 -2.80 4.71 0.65
N ALA A 16 -2.01 5.26 1.56
CA ALA A 16 -2.40 6.44 2.34
C ALA A 16 -2.67 7.67 1.44
N TYR A 17 -1.88 7.83 0.37
CA TYR A 17 -2.08 8.91 -0.61
C TYR A 17 -3.38 8.74 -1.41
N HIS A 18 -3.73 7.51 -1.80
CA HIS A 18 -4.90 7.26 -2.66
C HIS A 18 -6.23 7.06 -1.92
N PHE A 19 -6.23 6.44 -0.75
CA PHE A 19 -7.45 6.15 0.01
C PHE A 19 -7.62 7.00 1.27
N HIS A 20 -6.60 7.78 1.67
CA HIS A 20 -6.58 8.54 2.92
C HIS A 20 -6.90 7.69 4.17
N TRP A 21 -6.61 6.39 4.11
CA TRP A 21 -6.75 5.51 5.27
C TRP A 21 -5.77 5.90 6.38
N PRO A 22 -6.19 5.76 7.65
CA PRO A 22 -5.30 5.99 8.78
C PRO A 22 -4.19 4.93 8.76
N LEU A 23 -2.98 5.34 9.19
CA LEU A 23 -1.79 4.50 9.17
C LEU A 23 -1.99 3.18 9.92
N GLU A 24 -2.74 3.22 11.01
CA GLU A 24 -3.11 2.07 11.84
C GLU A 24 -3.93 1.03 11.07
N GLU A 25 -4.89 1.42 10.24
CA GLU A 25 -5.62 0.48 9.37
C GLU A 25 -4.72 -0.12 8.28
N LEU A 26 -3.76 0.66 7.77
CA LEU A 26 -2.81 0.19 6.75
C LEU A 26 -1.78 -0.81 7.31
N LEU A 27 -1.40 -0.64 8.58
CA LEU A 27 -0.49 -1.52 9.28
C LEU A 27 -1.17 -2.84 9.68
N ASP A 28 -2.49 -2.82 9.90
CA ASP A 28 -3.29 -4.02 10.19
C ASP A 28 -3.60 -4.88 8.94
N LEU A 29 -3.43 -4.33 7.73
CA LEU A 29 -3.63 -5.09 6.50
C LEU A 29 -2.60 -6.19 6.31
N GLU A 30 -3.08 -7.39 6.02
CA GLU A 30 -2.20 -8.49 5.66
C GLU A 30 -1.43 -8.17 4.36
N HIS A 31 -0.18 -8.62 4.27
CA HIS A 31 0.68 -8.43 3.10
C HIS A 31 0.00 -8.76 1.74
N PRO A 32 -0.72 -9.89 1.57
CA PRO A 32 -1.44 -10.19 0.33
C PRO A 32 -2.61 -9.25 0.03
N GLU A 33 -3.29 -8.73 1.05
CA GLU A 33 -4.40 -7.78 0.86
C GLU A 33 -3.87 -6.42 0.42
N ARG A 34 -2.79 -5.96 1.05
CA ARG A 34 -2.12 -4.70 0.70
C ARG A 34 -1.69 -4.70 -0.77
N GLN A 35 -1.06 -5.79 -1.22
CA GLN A 35 -0.65 -5.97 -2.63
C GLN A 35 -1.85 -5.90 -3.59
N ARG A 36 -2.99 -6.51 -3.24
CA ARG A 36 -4.22 -6.42 -4.03
C ARG A 36 -4.72 -4.99 -4.18
N TYR A 37 -4.74 -4.20 -3.10
CA TYR A 37 -5.17 -2.81 -3.17
C TYR A 37 -4.23 -1.95 -4.02
N VAL A 38 -2.91 -2.15 -3.89
CA VAL A 38 -1.92 -1.48 -4.75
C VAL A 38 -2.17 -1.79 -6.23
N GLU A 39 -2.42 -3.06 -6.58
CA GLU A 39 -2.78 -3.44 -7.95
C GLU A 39 -4.09 -2.82 -8.44
N GLN A 40 -5.12 -2.76 -7.57
CA GLN A 40 -6.40 -2.14 -7.93
C GLN A 40 -6.24 -0.64 -8.18
N ILE A 41 -5.51 0.08 -7.33
CA ILE A 41 -5.23 1.50 -7.53
C ILE A 41 -4.44 1.72 -8.82
N ALA A 42 -3.42 0.90 -9.08
CA ALA A 42 -2.64 0.98 -10.32
C ALA A 42 -3.51 0.77 -11.57
N ARG A 43 -4.53 -0.10 -11.51
CA ARG A 43 -5.53 -0.25 -12.58
C ARG A 43 -6.45 0.96 -12.71
N LEU A 44 -6.86 1.57 -11.59
CA LEU A 44 -7.72 2.76 -11.59
C LEU A 44 -6.98 4.00 -12.14
N ASN A 45 -5.70 4.16 -11.80
CA ASN A 45 -4.84 5.23 -12.31
C ASN A 45 -4.24 4.93 -13.70
N GLY A 46 -4.46 3.70 -14.20
CA GLY A 46 -3.92 3.17 -15.46
C GLY A 46 -4.76 3.50 -16.70
N ARG A 47 -5.55 4.57 -16.65
CA ARG A 47 -5.98 5.36 -17.81
C ARG A 47 -5.74 6.84 -17.54
#